data_AF-A0A494W0X4-F1
#
_entry.id   AF-A0A494W0X4-F1
#
_cell.length_a   1.000
_cell.length_b   1.000
_cell.length_c   1.000
_cell.angle_alpha   90.00
_cell.angle_beta   90.00
_cell.angle_gamma   90.00
#
_symmetry.space_group_name_H-M   'P 1'
#
loop_
_entity.id
_entity.type
_entity.pdbx_description
1 polymer ?
#
loop_
_entity_poly.entity_id
_entity_poly.type
_entity_poly.pdbx_seq_one_letter_code
_entity_poly.pdbx_strand_id
1 'polypeptide(L)'
;MRVTISRADLEQIVTAAAGSEEEICGLLLGEGANIREVRATLNVAPDPARHFEIDPAALIAAYRSAREGGRQVLGHYHSHPSGVAAPSATDAACASPDGSLWLIVADGKAALWRAGADDAGQLRFTSVALDSR
;
A
#
# COMPACT_ATOMS: atom_id res chain seq x y z
N MET A 1 12.74 -3.25 11.82
CA MET A 1 12.26 -4.37 10.97
C MET A 1 12.33 -3.93 9.52
N ARG A 2 12.76 -4.79 8.59
CA ARG A 2 12.96 -4.46 7.18
C ARG A 2 12.02 -5.30 6.33
N VAL A 3 11.36 -4.67 5.36
CA VAL A 3 10.49 -5.34 4.39
C VAL A 3 11.19 -5.37 3.04
N THR A 4 11.11 -6.50 2.33
CA THR A 4 11.68 -6.66 1.00
C THR A 4 10.61 -6.63 -0.08
N ILE A 5 10.95 -6.06 -1.23
CA ILE A 5 10.16 -6.08 -2.46
C ILE A 5 11.10 -6.32 -3.64
N SER A 6 10.62 -6.94 -4.73
CA SER A 6 11.46 -7.03 -5.93
C SER A 6 11.65 -5.65 -6.55
N ARG A 7 12.81 -5.41 -7.16
CA ARG A 7 13.04 -4.16 -7.92
C ARG A 7 12.02 -3.96 -9.04
N ALA A 8 11.66 -5.05 -9.72
CA ALA A 8 10.68 -5.02 -10.80
C ALA A 8 9.28 -4.58 -10.32
N ASP A 9 8.81 -5.12 -9.20
CA ASP A 9 7.52 -4.73 -8.60
C ASP A 9 7.53 -3.26 -8.16
N LEU A 10 8.62 -2.80 -7.56
CA LEU A 10 8.73 -1.41 -7.13
C LEU A 10 8.75 -0.46 -8.33
N GLU A 11 9.51 -0.78 -9.38
CA GLU A 11 9.57 -0.01 -10.62
C GLU A 11 8.21 0.01 -11.34
N GLN A 12 7.46 -1.09 -11.30
CA GLN A 12 6.10 -1.17 -11.85
C GLN A 12 5.18 -0.14 -11.16
N ILE A 13 5.19 -0.08 -9.83
CA ILE A 13 4.36 0.88 -9.08
C ILE A 13 4.79 2.31 -9.38
N VAL A 14 6.10 2.59 -9.33
CA VAL A 14 6.64 3.94 -9.57
C VAL A 14 6.31 4.43 -10.99
N THR A 15 6.43 3.56 -11.99
CA THR A 15 6.11 3.90 -13.38
C THR A 15 4.62 4.15 -13.55
N ALA A 16 3.76 3.32 -12.95
CA ALA A 16 2.32 3.51 -13.00
C ALA A 16 1.89 4.83 -12.32
N ALA A 17 2.50 5.15 -11.17
CA ALA A 17 2.23 6.39 -10.45
C ALA A 17 2.64 7.64 -11.26
N ALA A 18 3.77 7.59 -11.97
CA ALA A 18 4.23 8.69 -12.80
C ALA A 18 3.33 8.95 -14.03
N GLY A 19 2.54 7.95 -14.45
CA GLY A 19 1.64 8.04 -15.60
C GLY A 19 0.20 8.43 -15.26
N SER A 20 -0.10 8.80 -14.01
CA SER A 20 -1.47 9.05 -13.54
C SER A 20 -1.57 10.39 -12.82
N GLU A 21 -2.61 11.17 -13.14
CA GLU A 21 -3.01 12.36 -12.37
C GLU A 21 -3.92 12.00 -11.18
N GLU A 22 -4.48 10.79 -11.18
CA GLU A 22 -5.25 10.20 -10.09
C GLU A 22 -4.37 9.31 -9.21
N GLU A 23 -4.77 9.09 -7.96
CA GLU A 23 -4.14 8.10 -7.10
C GLU A 23 -4.35 6.70 -7.68
N ILE A 24 -3.25 6.02 -8.01
CA ILE A 24 -3.28 4.58 -8.29
C ILE A 24 -3.31 3.83 -6.96
N CYS A 25 -3.84 2.61 -6.93
CA CYS A 25 -3.76 1.76 -5.76
C CYS A 25 -3.61 0.28 -6.12
N GLY A 26 -3.22 -0.52 -5.14
CA GLY A 26 -3.14 -1.97 -5.30
C GLY A 26 -2.70 -2.69 -4.04
N LEU A 27 -2.63 -4.01 -4.13
CA LEU A 27 -2.34 -4.90 -3.01
C LEU A 27 -0.86 -5.28 -2.97
N LEU A 28 -0.34 -5.39 -1.75
CA LEU A 28 0.98 -5.96 -1.46
C LEU A 28 0.78 -7.39 -0.95
N LEU A 29 1.16 -8.36 -1.77
CA LEU A 29 0.93 -9.77 -1.50
C LEU A 29 2.25 -10.50 -1.22
N GLY A 30 2.29 -11.32 -0.17
CA GLY A 30 3.50 -12.03 0.18
C GLY A 30 3.41 -12.87 1.45
N GLU A 31 4.51 -12.94 2.18
CA GLU A 31 4.61 -13.71 3.41
C GLU A 31 5.59 -13.02 4.37
N GLY A 32 5.17 -12.87 5.63
CA GLY A 32 5.97 -12.22 6.67
C GLY A 32 6.38 -10.80 6.27
N ALA A 33 7.68 -10.55 6.18
CA ALA A 33 8.25 -9.25 5.79
C ALA A 33 8.67 -9.20 4.31
N ASN A 34 8.15 -10.08 3.47
CA ASN A 34 8.55 -10.18 2.06
C ASN A 34 7.35 -10.01 1.13
N ILE A 35 7.31 -8.88 0.41
CA ILE A 35 6.38 -8.63 -0.68
C ILE A 35 6.85 -9.42 -1.89
N ARG A 36 6.02 -10.36 -2.34
CA ARG A 36 6.33 -11.33 -3.40
C ARG A 36 5.57 -11.07 -4.70
N GLU A 37 4.55 -10.23 -4.64
CA GLU A 37 3.72 -9.83 -5.77
C GLU A 37 3.05 -8.50 -5.41
N VAL A 38 3.01 -7.60 -6.38
CA VAL A 38 2.16 -6.40 -6.32
C VAL A 38 1.03 -6.57 -7.31
N ARG A 39 -0.20 -6.24 -6.90
CA ARG A 39 -1.38 -6.40 -7.73
C ARG A 39 -2.15 -5.09 -7.81
N ALA A 40 -2.09 -4.44 -8.97
CA ALA A 40 -2.89 -3.24 -9.22
C ALA A 40 -4.38 -3.51 -9.08
N THR A 41 -5.09 -2.55 -8.51
CA THR A 41 -6.55 -2.55 -8.37
C THR A 41 -7.11 -1.25 -8.92
N LEU A 42 -8.42 -1.23 -9.18
CA LEU A 42 -9.10 0.03 -9.46
C LEU A 42 -9.15 0.87 -8.19
N ASN A 43 -8.91 2.17 -8.33
CA ASN A 43 -9.29 3.14 -7.33
C ASN A 43 -10.79 3.42 -7.49
N VAL A 44 -11.61 2.94 -6.54
CA VAL A 44 -13.08 3.10 -6.58
C VAL A 44 -13.57 4.28 -5.75
N ALA A 45 -12.64 5.13 -5.29
CA ALA A 45 -12.94 6.35 -4.55
C ALA A 45 -13.91 7.27 -5.33
N PRO A 46 -14.81 7.99 -4.63
CA PRO A 46 -15.61 9.06 -5.24
C PRO A 46 -14.77 10.19 -5.83
N ASP A 47 -13.56 10.43 -5.30
CA ASP A 47 -12.62 11.43 -5.78
C ASP A 47 -11.19 10.87 -5.89
N PRO A 48 -10.90 10.09 -6.96
CA PRO A 48 -9.64 9.39 -7.15
C PRO A 48 -8.42 10.31 -7.24
N ALA A 49 -8.61 11.61 -7.51
CA ALA A 49 -7.52 12.58 -7.55
C ALA A 49 -7.00 12.97 -6.16
N ARG A 50 -7.74 12.65 -5.09
CA ARG A 50 -7.45 13.13 -3.72
C ARG A 50 -7.48 12.05 -2.63
N HIS A 51 -7.96 10.85 -2.93
CA HIS A 51 -7.85 9.68 -2.08
C HIS A 51 -8.06 8.40 -2.89
N PHE A 52 -7.75 7.27 -2.27
CA PHE A 52 -7.98 5.96 -2.85
C PHE A 52 -8.95 5.12 -2.03
N GLU A 53 -9.66 4.24 -2.73
CA GLU A 53 -10.38 3.11 -2.15
C GLU A 53 -10.05 1.86 -2.98
N ILE A 54 -9.56 0.82 -2.32
CA ILE A 54 -9.27 -0.46 -2.97
C ILE A 54 -10.58 -1.12 -3.37
N ASP A 55 -10.70 -1.55 -4.64
CA ASP A 55 -11.83 -2.38 -5.08
C ASP A 55 -12.07 -3.57 -4.12
N PRO A 56 -13.23 -3.62 -3.41
CA PRO A 56 -13.54 -4.67 -2.47
C PRO A 56 -13.53 -6.07 -3.10
N ALA A 57 -13.88 -6.19 -4.39
CA ALA A 57 -13.87 -7.48 -5.09
C ALA A 57 -12.43 -8.02 -5.20
N ALA A 58 -11.48 -7.16 -5.54
CA ALA A 58 -10.06 -7.52 -5.61
C ALA A 58 -9.51 -7.92 -4.22
N LEU A 59 -9.87 -7.17 -3.18
CA LEU A 59 -9.46 -7.46 -1.81
C LEU A 59 -10.02 -8.80 -1.31
N ILE A 60 -11.32 -9.05 -1.52
CA ILE A 60 -11.98 -10.31 -1.15
C ILE A 60 -11.34 -11.48 -1.91
N ALA A 61 -11.06 -11.32 -3.20
CA ALA A 61 -10.41 -12.36 -4.00
C ALA A 61 -9.00 -12.68 -3.48
N ALA A 62 -8.22 -11.67 -3.10
CA ALA A 62 -6.89 -11.86 -2.52
C ALA A 62 -6.96 -12.60 -1.18
N TYR A 63 -7.87 -12.20 -0.28
CA TYR A 63 -8.06 -12.91 0.99
C TYR A 63 -8.55 -14.35 0.82
N ARG A 64 -9.42 -14.62 -0.16
CA ARG A 64 -9.83 -15.99 -0.52
C ARG A 64 -8.64 -16.82 -0.99
N SER A 65 -7.86 -16.29 -1.92
CA SER A 65 -6.65 -16.95 -2.41
C SER A 65 -5.66 -17.25 -1.28
N ALA A 66 -5.46 -16.32 -0.35
CA ALA A 66 -4.60 -16.54 0.82
C ALA A 66 -5.06 -17.72 1.69
N ARG A 67 -6.37 -17.92 1.87
CA ARG A 67 -6.93 -19.06 2.63
C ARG A 67 -6.74 -20.40 1.91
N GLU A 68 -6.58 -20.37 0.59
CA GLU A 68 -6.36 -21.54 -0.26
C GLU A 68 -4.87 -21.85 -0.46
N GLY A 69 -3.98 -21.20 0.31
CA GLY A 69 -2.53 -21.39 0.23
C GLY A 69 -1.81 -20.41 -0.69
N GLY A 70 -2.51 -19.40 -1.21
CA GLY A 70 -1.92 -18.27 -1.93
C GLY A 70 -1.17 -17.30 -1.01
N ARG A 71 -0.63 -16.23 -1.62
CA ARG A 71 0.09 -15.17 -0.91
C ARG A 71 -0.84 -14.41 0.05
N GLN A 72 -0.34 -14.05 1.22
CA GLN A 72 -1.07 -13.25 2.22
C GLN A 72 -1.16 -11.79 1.77
N VAL A 73 -2.27 -11.12 2.12
CA VAL A 73 -2.37 -9.67 2.01
C VAL A 73 -1.55 -9.05 3.13
N LEU A 74 -0.41 -8.44 2.79
CA LEU A 74 0.46 -7.76 3.75
C LEU A 74 0.05 -6.29 3.96
N GLY A 75 -0.71 -5.74 3.02
CA GLY A 75 -1.14 -4.36 2.99
C GLY A 75 -1.44 -3.91 1.57
N HIS A 76 -1.27 -2.63 1.30
CA HIS A 76 -1.56 -2.02 0.01
C HIS A 76 -0.57 -0.91 -0.31
N TYR A 77 -0.59 -0.50 -1.57
CA TYR A 77 0.13 0.67 -2.05
C TYR A 77 -0.84 1.67 -2.66
N HIS A 78 -0.44 2.93 -2.65
CA HIS A 78 -1.10 3.99 -3.40
C HIS A 78 -0.12 5.08 -3.81
N SER A 79 -0.53 5.95 -4.74
CA SER A 79 0.26 7.13 -5.12
C SER A 79 -0.33 8.42 -4.59
N HIS A 80 0.52 9.41 -4.34
CA HIS A 80 0.11 10.80 -4.11
C HIS A 80 0.58 11.68 -5.27
N PRO A 81 -0.32 12.10 -6.17
CA PRO A 81 -0.03 13.09 -7.21
C PRO A 81 0.49 14.43 -6.64
N SER A 82 0.21 14.72 -5.37
CA SER A 82 0.70 15.91 -4.64
C SER A 82 2.21 15.93 -4.39
N GLY A 83 2.90 14.81 -4.57
CA GLY A 83 4.37 14.72 -4.46
C GLY A 83 4.91 14.35 -3.07
N VAL A 84 4.05 14.04 -2.09
CA VAL A 84 4.48 13.66 -0.72
C VAL A 84 4.31 12.16 -0.48
N ALA A 85 5.42 11.43 -0.34
CA ALA A 85 5.43 9.99 -0.04
C ALA A 85 5.31 9.72 1.49
N ALA A 86 4.27 10.27 2.12
CA ALA A 86 3.97 10.05 3.54
C ALA A 86 2.44 10.04 3.74
N PRO A 87 1.93 9.37 4.79
CA PRO A 87 0.50 9.29 5.05
C PRO A 87 -0.10 10.69 5.20
N SER A 88 -1.16 10.96 4.45
CA SER A 88 -1.95 12.19 4.55
C SER A 88 -2.90 12.14 5.76
N ALA A 89 -3.56 13.27 6.05
CA ALA A 89 -4.63 13.30 7.03
C ALA A 89 -5.81 12.39 6.64
N THR A 90 -6.10 12.28 5.34
CA THR A 90 -7.14 11.40 4.79
C THR A 90 -6.75 9.93 4.97
N ASP A 91 -5.50 9.57 4.71
CA ASP A 91 -4.99 8.21 4.95
C ASP A 91 -5.17 7.83 6.42
N ALA A 92 -4.79 8.72 7.34
CA ALA A 92 -4.93 8.50 8.77
C ALA A 92 -6.40 8.39 9.23
N ALA A 93 -7.33 9.09 8.58
CA ALA A 93 -8.75 8.99 8.88
C ALA A 93 -9.37 7.67 8.38
N CYS A 94 -8.86 7.12 7.28
CA CYS A 94 -9.39 5.91 6.65
C CYS A 94 -8.70 4.62 7.12
N ALA A 95 -7.48 4.71 7.68
CA ALA A 95 -6.70 3.55 8.11
C ALA A 95 -7.19 2.96 9.44
N SER A 96 -7.02 1.65 9.57
CA SER A 96 -7.19 0.92 10.84
C SER A 96 -5.83 0.54 11.42
N PRO A 97 -5.66 0.51 12.76
CA PRO A 97 -4.42 0.10 13.41
C PRO A 97 -4.23 -1.44 13.41
N ASP A 98 -4.29 -2.06 12.25
CA ASP A 98 -4.33 -3.51 12.04
C ASP A 98 -2.96 -4.15 11.71
N GLY A 99 -1.91 -3.33 11.65
CA GLY A 99 -0.55 -3.74 11.32
C GLY A 99 -0.26 -3.81 9.82
N SER A 100 -1.19 -3.40 8.96
CA SER A 100 -1.03 -3.39 7.50
C SER A 100 0.14 -2.51 7.05
N LEU A 101 0.75 -2.93 5.94
CA LEU A 101 1.75 -2.15 5.22
C LEU A 101 1.10 -1.13 4.27
N TRP A 102 1.63 0.09 4.29
CA TRP A 102 1.18 1.21 3.46
C TRP A 102 2.38 1.69 2.65
N LEU A 103 2.48 1.27 1.40
CA LEU A 103 3.52 1.72 0.47
C LEU A 103 3.03 2.94 -0.30
N ILE A 104 3.59 4.11 -0.03
CA ILE A 104 3.16 5.37 -0.62
C ILE A 104 4.20 5.81 -1.64
N VAL A 105 3.76 6.08 -2.86
CA VAL A 105 4.62 6.53 -3.95
C VAL A 105 4.27 7.95 -4.36
N ALA A 106 5.26 8.82 -4.42
CA ALA A 106 5.08 10.19 -4.87
C ALA A 106 6.40 10.73 -5.43
N ASP A 107 6.35 11.50 -6.51
CA ASP A 107 7.54 12.15 -7.10
C ASP A 107 8.72 11.16 -7.32
N GLY A 108 8.41 9.98 -7.86
CA GLY A 108 9.39 8.91 -8.11
C GLY A 108 9.96 8.23 -6.87
N LYS A 109 9.52 8.60 -5.66
CA LYS A 109 9.99 8.06 -4.38
C LYS A 109 8.93 7.14 -3.80
N ALA A 110 9.40 6.07 -3.16
CA ALA A 110 8.54 5.13 -2.45
C ALA A 110 8.93 5.09 -0.97
N ALA A 111 7.95 5.21 -0.09
CA ALA A 111 8.13 5.11 1.35
C ALA A 111 7.14 4.09 1.93
N LEU A 112 7.64 3.21 2.80
CA LEU A 112 6.83 2.19 3.43
C LEU A 112 6.51 2.58 4.86
N TRP A 113 5.23 2.42 5.21
CA TRP A 113 4.70 2.68 6.54
C TRP A 113 3.96 1.46 7.06
N ARG A 114 3.82 1.38 8.38
CA ARG A 114 2.95 0.40 9.05
C ARG A 114 1.91 1.12 9.87
N ALA A 115 0.64 0.80 9.63
CA ALA A 115 -0.51 1.28 10.40
C ALA A 115 -0.66 0.43 11.67
N GLY A 116 -0.06 0.86 12.78
CA GLY A 116 -0.15 0.18 14.08
C GLY A 116 -1.02 0.94 15.08
N ALA A 117 -1.26 0.31 16.22
CA ALA A 117 -1.75 1.00 17.42
C ALA A 117 -0.57 1.59 18.21
N ASP A 118 -0.73 2.79 18.77
CA ASP A 118 0.12 3.28 19.84
C ASP A 118 -0.27 2.69 21.21
N ASP A 119 0.40 3.13 22.28
CA ASP A 119 0.14 2.65 23.65
C ASP A 119 -1.29 2.94 24.13
N ALA A 120 -1.99 3.90 23.51
CA ALA A 120 -3.37 4.27 23.80
C ALA A 120 -4.38 3.60 22.85
N GLY A 121 -3.93 2.72 21.95
CA GLY A 121 -4.78 2.07 20.95
C GLY A 121 -5.13 2.94 19.74
N GLN A 122 -4.53 4.13 19.62
CA GLN A 122 -4.79 5.05 18.51
C GLN A 122 -3.94 4.70 17.30
N LEU A 123 -4.44 5.01 16.10
CA LEU A 123 -3.70 4.80 14.87
C LEU A 123 -2.37 5.57 14.90
N ARG A 124 -1.28 4.86 14.63
CA ARG A 124 0.04 5.42 14.45
C ARG A 124 0.74 4.79 13.25
N PHE A 125 1.11 5.64 12.30
CA PHE A 125 2.02 5.24 11.23
C PHE A 125 3.47 5.24 11.72
N THR A 126 4.16 4.14 11.44
CA THR A 126 5.60 4.00 11.68
C THR A 126 6.34 3.74 10.39
N SER A 127 7.43 4.47 10.15
CA SER A 127 8.27 4.23 8.98
C SER A 127 8.92 2.85 9.06
N VAL A 128 8.87 2.12 7.95
CA VAL A 128 9.46 0.79 7.79
C VAL A 128 10.52 0.87 6.71
N ALA A 129 11.70 0.29 6.98
CA ALA A 129 12.74 0.20 5.97
C ALA A 129 12.31 -0.72 4.83
N LEU A 130 12.22 -0.17 3.61
CA LEU A 130 11.97 -0.91 2.38
C LEU A 130 13.30 -1.23 1.69
N ASP A 131 13.50 -2.48 1.32
CA ASP A 131 14.71 -2.99 0.66
C ASP A 131 14.31 -3.62 -0.68
N SER A 132 14.63 -2.94 -1.78
CA SER A 132 14.39 -3.43 -3.14
C SER A 132 15.56 -4.29 -3.61
N ARG A 133 15.27 -5.56 -3.90
CA ARG A 133 16.27 -6.57 -4.28
C ARG A 133 15.96 -7.19 -5.64
#